data_AF-A0A831RKF6-F1
#
_entry.id   AF-A0A831RKF6-F1
#
_cell.length_a   1.000
_cell.length_b   1.000
_cell.length_c   1.000
_cell.angle_alpha   90.00
_cell.angle_beta   90.00
_cell.angle_gamma   90.00
#
_symmetry.space_group_name_H-M   'P 1'
#
loop_
_entity.id
_entity.type
_entity.pdbx_description
1 polymer ?
#
loop_
_entity_poly.entity_id
_entity_poly.type
_entity_poly.pdbx_seq_one_letter_code
_entity_poly.pdbx_strand_id
1 'polypeptide(L)' 'DITGLLAWLRERGPRWAGVLQSDAVKVTVNKSFAGPGTQVRDGDEVAIVSAHS' A
#
# COMPACT_ATOMS: atom_id res chain seq x y z
N ASP A 1 0.13 8.57 4.93
CA ASP A 1 0.95 8.30 3.73
C ASP A 1 0.82 6.81 3.38
N ILE A 2 1.52 6.34 2.34
CA ILE A 2 1.49 4.93 1.94
C ILE A 2 1.94 4.01 3.07
N THR A 3 2.95 4.39 3.86
CA THR A 3 3.43 3.59 5.00
C THR A 3 2.33 3.40 6.03
N GLY A 4 1.67 4.48 6.45
CA GLY A 4 0.56 4.43 7.39
C GLY A 4 -0.64 3.65 6.84
N LEU A 5 -0.95 3.81 5.55
CA LEU A 5 -2.02 3.05 4.89
C LEU A 5 -1.75 1.54 4.93
N LEU A 6 -0.54 1.11 4.53
CA LEU A 6 -0.17 -0.31 4.56
C LEU A 6 -0.16 -0.85 5.99
N ALA A 7 0.34 -0.09 6.97
CA ALA A 7 0.30 -0.48 8.38
C ALA A 7 -1.14 -0.72 8.85
N TRP A 8 -2.05 0.21 8.58
CA TRP A 8 -3.47 0.09 8.93
C TRP A 8 -4.14 -1.13 8.26
N LEU A 9 -3.85 -1.41 6.99
CA LEU A 9 -4.43 -2.57 6.31
C LEU A 9 -3.93 -3.90 6.89
N ARG A 10 -2.69 -3.97 7.39
CA ARG A 10 -2.14 -5.18 8.03
C ARG A 10 -2.85 -5.54 9.32
N GLU A 11 -3.48 -4.57 10.01
CA GLU A 11 -4.25 -4.81 11.24
C GLU A 11 -5.48 -5.71 11.03
N ARG A 12 -5.89 -5.93 9.78
CA ARG A 12 -7.00 -6.83 9.41
C ARG A 12 -6.71 -8.32 9.66
N GLY A 13 -5.48 -8.67 10.00
CA GLY A 13 -5.11 -10.01 10.49
C GLY A 13 -3.86 -10.61 9.84
N PRO A 14 -3.44 -11.82 10.26
CA PRO A 14 -2.14 -12.39 9.93
C PRO A 14 -1.87 -12.53 8.42
N ARG A 15 -2.91 -12.84 7.63
CA ARG A 15 -2.80 -12.91 6.18
C ARG A 15 -2.39 -11.57 5.57
N TRP A 16 -3.05 -10.48 5.98
CA TRP A 16 -2.77 -9.13 5.50
C TRP A 16 -1.42 -8.63 5.97
N ALA A 17 -1.06 -8.95 7.22
CA ALA A 17 0.26 -8.66 7.78
C ALA A 17 1.39 -9.24 6.92
N GLY A 18 1.25 -10.47 6.40
CA GLY A 18 2.25 -11.07 5.53
C GLY A 18 2.30 -10.47 4.12
N VAL A 19 1.15 -10.36 3.44
CA VAL A 19 1.13 -10.03 2.00
C VAL A 19 1.30 -8.54 1.70
N LEU A 20 1.10 -7.66 2.69
CA LEU A 20 1.22 -6.22 2.51
C LEU A 20 2.54 -5.66 3.03
N GLN A 21 3.59 -6.47 3.23
CA GLN A 21 4.92 -5.96 3.55
C GLN A 21 5.41 -4.99 2.48
N SER A 22 6.18 -3.97 2.89
CA SER A 22 6.49 -2.83 2.00
C SER A 22 7.35 -3.21 0.78
N ASP A 23 8.07 -4.32 0.87
CA ASP A 23 8.85 -4.94 -0.21
C ASP A 23 8.04 -5.96 -1.04
N ALA A 24 6.92 -6.46 -0.49
CA ALA A 24 6.06 -7.43 -1.15
C ALA A 24 5.06 -6.80 -2.13
N VAL A 25 4.90 -5.46 -2.12
CA VAL A 25 3.92 -4.75 -2.94
C VAL A 25 4.48 -3.52 -3.64
N LYS A 26 3.88 -3.17 -4.78
CA LYS A 26 4.00 -1.85 -5.40
C LYS A 26 2.67 -1.12 -5.27
N VAL A 27 2.75 0.18 -5.07
CA VAL A 27 1.56 1.03 -4.87
C VAL A 27 1.52 2.12 -5.92
N THR A 28 0.32 2.37 -6.46
CA THR A 28 0.04 3.57 -7.23
C THR A 28 -0.98 4.45 -6.51
N VAL A 29 -0.84 5.75 -6.67
CA VAL A 29 -1.85 6.77 -6.32
C VAL A 29 -2.21 7.50 -7.60
N ASN A 30 -3.49 7.50 -7.97
CA ASN A 30 -3.97 8.11 -9.22
C ASN A 30 -3.12 7.67 -10.43
N LYS A 31 -2.93 6.35 -10.58
CA LYS A 31 -2.22 5.69 -11.70
C LYS A 31 -0.72 5.98 -11.80
N SER A 32 -0.12 6.60 -10.78
CA SER A 32 1.34 6.87 -10.71
C SER A 32 1.98 6.12 -9.54
N PHE A 33 3.19 5.57 -9.72
CA PHE A 33 3.89 4.89 -8.64
C PHE A 33 4.15 5.83 -7.46
N ALA A 34 3.86 5.32 -6.25
CA ALA A 34 3.95 6.06 -5.01
C ALA A 34 5.05 5.45 -4.11
N GLY A 35 5.83 6.33 -3.48
CA GLY A 35 6.81 5.94 -2.48
C GLY A 35 6.21 5.87 -1.08
N PRO A 36 6.95 5.36 -0.08
CA PRO A 36 6.46 5.19 1.29
C PRO A 36 5.90 6.45 1.95
N GLY A 37 6.46 7.63 1.63
CA GLY A 37 6.05 8.93 2.16
C GLY A 37 4.99 9.66 1.32
N THR A 38 4.53 9.09 0.21
CA THR A 38 3.48 9.72 -0.61
C THR A 38 2.20 9.83 0.22
N GLN A 39 1.66 11.05 0.29
CA GLN A 39 0.42 11.31 1.03
C GLN A 39 -0.77 10.70 0.30
N VAL A 40 -1.70 10.15 1.08
CA VAL A 40 -3.01 9.70 0.60
C VAL A 40 -4.02 10.72 1.07
N ARG A 41 -4.84 11.25 0.15
CA ARG A 41 -5.86 12.24 0.43
C ARG A 41 -7.24 11.66 0.16
N ASP A 42 -8.26 12.35 0.68
CA ASP A 42 -9.64 12.03 0.33
C ASP A 42 -9.83 12.10 -1.20
N GLY A 43 -10.54 11.11 -1.74
CA GLY A 43 -10.78 10.96 -3.19
C GLY A 43 -9.65 10.32 -4.00
N ASP A 44 -8.49 10.00 -3.42
CA ASP A 44 -7.40 9.33 -4.14
C ASP A 44 -7.76 7.87 -4.49
N GLU A 45 -7.48 7.47 -5.73
CA GLU A 45 -7.47 6.06 -6.12
C GLU A 45 -6.12 5.44 -5.70
N VAL A 46 -6.16 4.39 -4.90
CA VAL A 46 -4.98 3.62 -4.50
C VAL A 46 -5.06 2.20 -5.03
N ALA A 47 -4.08 1.78 -5.83
CA ALA A 47 -3.93 0.40 -6.25
C ALA A 47 -2.71 -0.23 -5.56
N ILE A 48 -2.89 -1.42 -5.02
CA ILE A 48 -1.83 -2.21 -4.37
C ILE A 48 -1.70 -3.52 -5.15
N VAL A 49 -0.52 -3.77 -5.70
CA VAL A 49 -0.24 -4.96 -6.51
C VAL A 49 0.98 -5.69 -5.96
N SER A 50 1.04 -7.01 -6.13
CA SER A 50 2.22 -7.80 -5.75
C SER A 50 3.46 -7.28 -6.46
N ALA A 51 4.58 -7.15 -5.72
CA ALA A 51 5.87 -6.82 -6.30
C ALA A 51 6.53 -8.04 -6.99
N HIS A 52 6.09 -9.25 -6.61
CA HIS A 52 6.54 -10.52 -7.18
C HIS A 52 5.47 -11.07 -8.11
N SER A 53 5.88 -11.46 -9.32
CA SER A 53 5.03 -12.11 -10.32
C SER A 53 5.09 -13.61 -10.17
#